data_AF-A0A1A6H2C7-F1
#
_entry.id   AF-A0A1A6H2C7-F1
#
_cell.length_a   1.000
_cell.length_b   1.000
_cell.length_c   1.000
_cell.angle_alpha   90.00
_cell.angle_beta   90.00
_cell.angle_gamma   90.00
#
_symmetry.space_group_name_H-M   'P 1'
#
loop_
_entity.id
_entity.type
_entity.pdbx_description
1 polymer ?
#
loop_
_entity_poly.entity_id
_entity_poly.type
_entity_poly.pdbx_seq_one_letter_code
_entity_poly.pdbx_strand_id
1 'polypeptide(L)'
;MGRDETSELEEPNPAEGDSVEEVPQMSRMFQRSSGVGRFIKSHVIKISPDEQGVNILMVLMFRYPSTDSVERIKKKIERTLYQSLKIKQLPLTIYKPSFSLTRCGIRMSSSNMPLPASSTTERIVQGRETAMEGEWPWQASLQLIGAGHQCGATLISNTWLLTAAHCFWKNRDPSKWIATFGTTITPPAVKRNVGRIIIHEDYHRESNENDIALAQLTTRVEFSNVVQRVCLPDSSMKLPPKTSVFVTGFGSIVDDGPTQNKLRQARVETIGTDVCNRKDVYDGLITPGMLCAGFMEGKVDACKGDSGGPLVYDNRDIWYIVGI
;
A
#
# COMPACT_ATOMS: atom_id res chain seq x y z
N MET A 1 13.07 45.50 -34.30
CA MET A 1 12.08 44.41 -34.25
C MET A 1 12.87 43.12 -34.16
N GLY A 2 12.88 42.32 -33.12
CA GLY A 2 12.32 42.34 -31.78
C GLY A 2 13.18 41.37 -30.95
N ARG A 3 13.17 41.52 -29.63
CA ARG A 3 13.93 40.74 -28.64
C ARG A 3 13.57 39.25 -28.71
N ASP A 4 14.50 38.39 -28.34
CA ASP A 4 14.19 37.32 -27.40
C ASP A 4 15.37 37.11 -26.44
N GLU A 5 15.04 37.23 -25.15
CA GLU A 5 15.91 37.05 -23.99
C GLU A 5 16.05 35.54 -23.74
N THR A 6 17.28 35.03 -23.79
CA THR A 6 17.61 33.75 -23.16
C THR A 6 18.03 34.06 -21.73
N SER A 7 17.11 33.82 -20.78
CA SER A 7 17.43 33.81 -19.36
C SER A 7 17.94 32.42 -19.00
N GLU A 8 19.27 32.27 -18.92
CA GLU A 8 19.89 31.22 -18.15
C GLU A 8 19.60 31.51 -16.67
N LEU A 9 18.74 30.69 -16.06
CA LEU A 9 18.66 30.62 -14.61
C LEU A 9 19.93 29.90 -14.15
N GLU A 10 20.91 30.67 -13.70
CA GLU A 10 22.01 30.20 -12.88
C GLU A 10 21.44 29.35 -11.73
N GLU A 11 21.86 28.08 -11.65
CA GLU A 11 21.71 27.29 -10.44
C GLU A 11 22.48 28.00 -9.30
N PRO A 12 21.85 28.31 -8.16
CA PRO A 12 22.58 28.82 -7.02
C PRO A 12 23.45 27.69 -6.45
N ASN A 13 24.75 28.01 -6.34
CA ASN A 13 25.80 27.22 -5.71
C ASN A 13 25.37 26.45 -4.44
N PRO A 14 25.88 25.22 -4.22
CA PRO A 14 25.48 24.36 -3.13
C PRO A 14 26.08 24.85 -1.82
N ALA A 15 25.27 25.50 -0.98
CA ALA A 15 25.48 25.58 0.47
C ALA A 15 24.74 24.42 1.18
N GLU A 16 24.73 23.23 0.57
CA GLU A 16 23.90 22.06 0.95
C GLU A 16 24.70 20.97 1.68
N GLY A 17 25.71 21.35 2.47
CA GLY A 17 26.62 20.40 3.14
C GLY A 17 26.12 19.83 4.47
N ASP A 18 25.46 20.63 5.31
CA ASP A 18 25.19 20.23 6.71
C ASP A 18 23.81 19.60 6.93
N SER A 19 22.77 20.00 6.19
CA SER A 19 21.38 19.57 6.45
C SER A 19 21.06 18.15 5.96
N VAL A 20 21.78 17.66 4.95
CA VAL A 20 21.61 16.29 4.41
C VAL A 20 22.24 15.24 5.32
N GLU A 21 23.32 15.59 6.05
CA GLU A 21 23.97 14.70 7.02
C GLU A 21 23.16 14.48 8.31
N GLU A 22 22.19 15.35 8.61
CA GLU A 22 21.35 15.24 9.81
C GLU A 22 20.30 14.12 9.71
N VAL A 23 19.86 13.76 8.49
CA VAL A 23 18.82 12.74 8.27
C VAL A 23 19.27 11.33 8.71
N PRO A 24 20.48 10.84 8.35
CA PRO A 24 21.03 9.61 8.91
C PRO A 24 21.18 9.62 10.44
N GLN A 25 21.46 10.79 11.04
CA GLN A 25 21.63 10.92 12.49
C GLN A 25 20.29 10.76 13.22
N MET A 26 19.20 11.34 12.69
CA MET A 26 17.86 11.16 13.23
C MET A 26 17.38 9.70 13.20
N SER A 27 17.66 8.98 12.11
CA SER A 27 17.33 7.55 12.01
C SER A 27 18.00 6.73 13.11
N ARG A 28 19.32 6.92 13.31
CA ARG A 28 20.10 6.23 14.35
C ARG A 28 19.61 6.58 15.75
N MET A 29 19.24 7.83 15.96
CA MET A 29 18.73 8.36 17.22
C MET A 29 17.41 7.68 17.63
N PHE A 30 16.42 7.59 16.73
CA PHE A 30 15.18 6.85 17.01
C PHE A 30 15.39 5.36 17.15
N GLN A 31 16.33 4.77 16.40
CA GLN A 31 16.66 3.36 16.51
C GLN A 31 17.19 3.00 17.91
N ARG A 32 17.98 3.89 18.52
CA ARG A 32 18.51 3.72 19.89
C ARG A 32 17.46 3.91 20.97
N SER A 33 16.55 4.88 20.80
CA SER A 33 15.60 5.29 21.85
C SER A 33 14.26 4.55 21.84
N SER A 34 13.89 3.90 20.74
CA SER A 34 12.57 3.27 20.58
C SER A 34 12.45 1.88 21.21
N GLY A 35 13.56 1.34 21.71
CA GLY A 35 13.68 -0.06 22.11
C GLY A 35 13.84 -0.99 20.91
N VAL A 36 14.41 -2.18 21.17
CA VAL A 36 14.80 -3.13 20.12
C VAL A 36 13.61 -3.49 19.21
N GLY A 37 13.76 -3.25 17.91
CA GLY A 37 12.82 -3.69 16.87
C GLY A 37 11.47 -2.96 16.80
N ARG A 38 11.34 -1.79 17.46
CA ARG A 38 10.13 -0.93 17.38
C ARG A 38 10.24 0.16 16.33
N PHE A 39 11.37 0.84 16.22
CA PHE A 39 11.58 1.76 15.10
C PHE A 39 11.88 0.96 13.84
N ILE A 40 11.13 1.24 12.77
CA ILE A 40 11.32 0.62 11.46
C ILE A 40 12.27 1.50 10.64
N LYS A 41 11.85 2.74 10.37
CA LYS A 41 12.59 3.70 9.55
C LYS A 41 12.02 5.11 9.69
N SER A 42 12.74 6.09 9.16
CA SER A 42 12.26 7.43 8.89
C SER A 42 12.34 7.72 7.39
N HIS A 43 11.54 8.68 6.92
CA HIS A 43 11.60 9.17 5.55
C HIS A 43 11.31 10.67 5.55
N VAL A 44 12.14 11.45 4.85
CA VAL A 44 11.91 12.89 4.68
C VAL A 44 10.99 13.09 3.49
N ILE A 45 9.81 13.66 3.73
CA ILE A 45 8.82 13.97 2.68
C ILE A 45 9.17 15.29 2.00
N LYS A 46 9.53 16.31 2.78
CA LYS A 46 9.78 17.65 2.27
C LYS A 46 10.76 18.37 3.17
N ILE A 47 11.67 19.10 2.54
CA ILE A 47 12.52 20.08 3.17
C ILE A 47 12.09 21.45 2.61
N SER A 48 11.88 22.43 3.47
CA SER A 48 11.50 23.79 3.06
C SER A 48 12.21 24.84 3.89
N PRO A 49 12.61 25.98 3.31
CA PRO A 49 13.19 27.08 4.07
C PRO A 49 12.22 27.63 5.13
N ASP A 50 12.78 28.13 6.21
CA ASP A 50 12.08 28.89 7.26
C ASP A 50 12.90 30.13 7.65
N GLU A 51 12.30 31.13 8.29
CA GLU A 51 12.95 32.41 8.60
C GLU A 51 14.28 32.27 9.37
N GLN A 52 14.45 31.17 10.12
CA GLN A 52 15.61 30.91 10.99
C GLN A 52 16.28 29.56 10.71
N GLY A 53 15.93 28.89 9.59
CA GLY A 53 16.49 27.57 9.28
C GLY A 53 15.67 26.79 8.27
N VAL A 54 15.37 25.53 8.60
CA VAL A 54 14.76 24.57 7.68
C VAL A 54 13.62 23.81 8.36
N ASN A 55 12.47 23.77 7.71
CA ASN A 55 11.34 22.93 8.07
C ASN A 55 11.46 21.57 7.38
N ILE A 56 11.55 20.51 8.18
CA ILE A 56 11.60 19.11 7.71
C ILE A 56 10.26 18.43 8.00
N LEU A 57 9.53 18.07 6.96
CA LEU A 57 8.38 17.18 7.06
C LEU A 57 8.88 15.74 6.92
N MET A 58 8.69 14.93 7.96
CA MET A 58 9.16 13.55 7.97
C MET A 58 8.06 12.57 8.39
N VAL A 59 8.14 11.34 7.88
CA VAL A 59 7.40 10.19 8.40
C VAL A 59 8.33 9.36 9.26
N LEU A 60 7.87 9.05 10.47
CA LEU A 60 8.53 8.08 11.35
C LEU A 60 7.66 6.83 11.44
N MET A 61 8.24 5.68 11.09
CA MET A 61 7.55 4.41 11.09
C MET A 61 7.94 3.59 12.31
N PHE A 62 6.95 3.23 13.11
CA PHE A 62 7.11 2.40 14.30
C PHE A 62 6.20 1.18 14.23
N ARG A 63 6.63 0.10 14.86
CA ARG A 63 5.89 -1.14 15.05
C ARG A 63 5.50 -1.32 16.51
N TYR A 64 4.22 -1.52 16.76
CA TYR A 64 3.66 -1.86 18.06
C TYR A 64 2.64 -3.01 17.91
N PRO A 65 2.45 -3.84 18.94
CA PRO A 65 1.40 -4.87 18.94
C PRO A 65 0.01 -4.26 18.71
N SER A 66 -0.85 -4.97 18.00
CA SER A 66 -2.23 -4.55 17.71
C SER A 66 -3.11 -4.39 18.96
N THR A 67 -2.72 -5.01 20.08
CA THR A 67 -3.41 -4.97 21.38
C THR A 67 -3.20 -3.68 22.18
N ASP A 68 -2.18 -2.86 21.86
CA ASP A 68 -1.98 -1.59 22.52
C ASP A 68 -3.00 -0.54 22.00
N SER A 69 -3.62 0.22 22.91
CA SER A 69 -4.55 1.30 22.51
C SER A 69 -3.82 2.43 21.77
N VAL A 70 -4.55 3.15 20.91
CA VAL A 70 -4.00 4.26 20.11
C VAL A 70 -3.40 5.34 21.01
N GLU A 71 -4.04 5.66 22.13
CA GLU A 71 -3.56 6.64 23.11
C GLU A 71 -2.27 6.18 23.78
N ARG A 72 -2.16 4.87 24.07
CA ARG A 72 -0.95 4.30 24.68
C ARG A 72 0.22 4.29 23.70
N ILE A 73 -0.03 3.92 22.44
CA ILE A 73 0.96 3.98 21.36
C ILE A 73 1.41 5.43 21.17
N LYS A 74 0.47 6.37 21.05
CA LYS A 74 0.74 7.80 20.90
C LYS A 74 1.61 8.33 22.03
N LYS A 75 1.24 8.06 23.29
CA LYS A 75 2.05 8.46 24.47
C LYS A 75 3.45 7.84 24.46
N LYS A 76 3.59 6.58 24.03
CA LYS A 76 4.90 5.92 23.92
C LYS A 76 5.77 6.60 22.85
N ILE A 77 5.23 6.81 21.64
CA ILE A 77 5.93 7.45 20.53
C ILE A 77 6.31 8.89 20.91
N GLU A 78 5.38 9.68 21.47
CA GLU A 78 5.66 11.04 21.92
C GLU A 78 6.78 11.09 22.97
N ARG A 79 6.77 10.16 23.94
CA ARG A 79 7.84 10.05 24.94
C ARG A 79 9.18 9.71 24.29
N THR A 80 9.22 8.72 23.39
CA THR A 80 10.43 8.35 22.66
C THR A 80 10.96 9.51 21.83
N LEU A 81 10.07 10.21 21.11
CA LEU A 81 10.42 11.41 20.34
C LEU A 81 11.07 12.45 21.22
N TYR A 82 10.39 12.83 22.29
CA TYR A 82 10.85 13.87 23.21
C TYR A 82 12.15 13.49 23.94
N GLN A 83 12.29 12.23 24.37
CA GLN A 83 13.50 11.72 25.01
C GLN A 83 14.67 11.70 24.05
N SER A 84 14.45 11.27 22.80
CA SER A 84 15.47 11.29 21.77
C SER A 84 16.00 12.72 21.63
N LEU A 85 15.11 13.68 21.41
CA LEU A 85 15.46 15.08 21.07
C LEU A 85 16.09 15.85 22.24
N LYS A 86 15.82 15.43 23.49
CA LYS A 86 16.48 16.01 24.66
C LYS A 86 17.95 15.63 24.80
N ILE A 87 18.42 14.58 24.12
CA ILE A 87 19.84 14.25 24.03
C ILE A 87 20.45 15.32 23.12
N LYS A 88 21.11 16.32 23.71
CA LYS A 88 21.62 17.60 23.15
C LYS A 88 22.57 17.48 21.94
N GLN A 89 22.22 16.75 20.89
CA GLN A 89 23.06 16.55 19.71
C GLN A 89 22.51 17.20 18.44
N LEU A 90 21.29 17.74 18.41
CA LEU A 90 20.77 18.49 17.26
C LEU A 90 19.92 19.71 17.66
N PRO A 91 19.97 20.83 16.91
CA PRO A 91 19.19 22.04 17.17
C PRO A 91 17.76 21.96 16.61
N LEU A 92 17.07 20.83 16.80
CA LEU A 92 15.73 20.62 16.21
C LEU A 92 14.62 21.05 17.17
N THR A 93 13.77 21.98 16.74
CA THR A 93 12.56 22.39 17.47
C THR A 93 11.33 21.68 16.88
N ILE A 94 10.64 20.86 17.68
CA ILE A 94 9.38 20.23 17.24
C ILE A 94 8.17 21.05 17.69
N TYR A 95 7.36 21.45 16.72
CA TYR A 95 6.06 22.03 16.97
C TYR A 95 5.04 20.93 17.31
N LYS A 96 4.74 20.72 18.61
CA LYS A 96 3.79 19.70 19.11
C LYS A 96 2.47 19.52 18.31
N PRO A 97 1.83 20.60 17.81
CA PRO A 97 0.61 20.50 16.99
C PRO A 97 0.76 19.74 15.66
N SER A 98 1.97 19.50 15.16
CA SER A 98 2.20 18.82 13.86
C SER A 98 2.27 17.30 13.93
N PHE A 99 2.10 16.68 15.12
CA PHE A 99 2.17 15.23 15.26
C PHE A 99 0.83 14.55 14.96
N SER A 100 0.78 13.82 13.83
CA SER A 100 -0.33 12.94 13.46
C SER A 100 0.11 11.46 13.51
N LEU A 101 -0.65 10.63 14.24
CA LEU A 101 -0.45 9.18 14.26
C LEU A 101 -1.42 8.54 13.28
N THR A 102 -0.91 7.88 12.23
CA THR A 102 -1.74 7.17 11.25
C THR A 102 -1.42 5.68 11.26
N ARG A 103 -2.42 4.84 11.58
CA ARG A 103 -2.29 3.38 11.52
C ARG A 103 -2.45 2.85 10.10
N CYS A 104 -1.93 1.66 9.81
CA CYS A 104 -2.10 0.97 8.53
C CYS A 104 -2.00 -0.55 8.74
N GLY A 105 -2.43 -1.32 7.75
CA GLY A 105 -2.20 -2.76 7.70
C GLY A 105 -2.92 -3.53 8.81
N ILE A 106 -4.00 -2.97 9.36
CA ILE A 106 -4.78 -3.62 10.42
C ILE A 106 -5.94 -4.35 9.78
N ARG A 107 -5.91 -5.67 9.93
CA ARG A 107 -7.02 -6.57 9.66
C ARG A 107 -7.79 -6.80 10.96
N MET A 108 -9.12 -6.88 10.91
CA MET A 108 -9.87 -7.43 12.03
C MET A 108 -9.68 -8.96 12.01
N SER A 109 -8.81 -9.46 12.89
CA SER A 109 -8.73 -10.89 13.20
C SER A 109 -9.70 -11.17 14.35
N SER A 110 -10.55 -12.18 14.18
CA SER A 110 -11.61 -12.58 15.09
C SER A 110 -11.06 -13.14 16.41
N SER A 111 -10.65 -12.27 17.32
CA SER A 111 -10.46 -12.64 18.74
C SER A 111 -11.73 -12.43 19.59
N ASN A 112 -12.84 -11.94 19.00
CA ASN A 112 -14.12 -11.66 19.69
C ASN A 112 -15.38 -12.13 18.93
N MET A 113 -15.27 -13.03 17.95
CA MET A 113 -16.47 -13.68 17.36
C MET A 113 -16.79 -14.94 18.16
N PRO A 114 -18.05 -15.16 18.57
CA PRO A 114 -18.46 -16.45 19.12
C PRO A 114 -18.13 -17.54 18.09
N LEU A 115 -17.37 -18.55 18.52
CA LEU A 115 -17.18 -19.78 17.76
C LEU A 115 -18.58 -20.30 17.37
N PRO A 116 -18.91 -20.45 16.07
CA PRO A 116 -19.97 -21.36 15.72
C PRO A 116 -19.48 -22.74 16.16
N ALA A 117 -20.12 -23.28 17.19
CA ALA A 117 -19.95 -24.67 17.56
C ALA A 117 -20.22 -25.52 16.32
N SER A 118 -19.25 -26.37 15.97
CA SER A 118 -19.25 -27.27 14.82
C SER A 118 -18.90 -26.63 13.46
N SER A 119 -17.60 -26.61 13.16
CA SER A 119 -17.13 -27.01 11.84
C SER A 119 -15.81 -27.74 12.04
N THR A 120 -15.91 -29.07 12.02
CA THR A 120 -14.81 -29.98 11.76
C THR A 120 -13.91 -29.43 10.66
N THR A 121 -12.61 -29.66 10.78
CA THR A 121 -11.60 -29.59 9.73
C THR A 121 -12.13 -29.90 8.31
N GLU A 122 -12.78 -28.93 7.69
CA GLU A 122 -13.28 -29.00 6.32
C GLU A 122 -12.26 -28.26 5.46
N ARG A 123 -11.24 -29.03 5.08
CA ARG A 123 -10.67 -29.03 3.74
C ARG A 123 -10.62 -27.64 3.05
N ILE A 124 -9.53 -26.93 3.33
CA ILE A 124 -8.93 -25.93 2.45
C ILE A 124 -8.55 -26.64 1.14
N VAL A 125 -9.52 -26.77 0.24
CA VAL A 125 -9.35 -27.44 -1.06
C VAL A 125 -9.97 -26.50 -2.09
N GLN A 126 -9.15 -26.03 -3.02
CA GLN A 126 -9.46 -25.15 -4.17
C GLN A 126 -9.32 -23.62 -4.00
N GLY A 127 -8.69 -23.14 -2.93
CA GLY A 127 -7.94 -21.87 -2.96
C GLY A 127 -8.68 -20.55 -3.19
N ARG A 128 -10.02 -20.52 -3.17
CA ARG A 128 -10.80 -19.27 -3.26
C ARG A 128 -11.95 -19.30 -2.27
N GLU A 129 -11.74 -18.78 -1.07
CA GLU A 129 -12.80 -18.66 -0.04
C GLU A 129 -13.47 -17.29 -0.13
N THR A 130 -14.70 -17.17 0.37
CA THR A 130 -15.33 -15.85 0.51
C THR A 130 -14.71 -15.16 1.73
N ALA A 131 -14.23 -13.92 1.56
CA ALA A 131 -13.71 -13.14 2.67
C ALA A 131 -14.83 -12.70 3.63
N MET A 132 -14.52 -12.68 4.92
CA MET A 132 -15.40 -12.09 5.94
C MET A 132 -15.24 -10.57 5.98
N GLU A 133 -16.27 -9.90 6.51
CA GLU A 133 -16.26 -8.46 6.67
C GLU A 133 -15.12 -8.00 7.61
N GLY A 134 -14.35 -7.00 7.18
CA GLY A 134 -13.19 -6.49 7.93
C GLY A 134 -11.90 -7.31 7.81
N GLU A 135 -11.88 -8.41 7.04
CA GLU A 135 -10.65 -9.17 6.79
C GLU A 135 -9.67 -8.42 5.88
N TRP A 136 -10.18 -7.78 4.83
CA TRP A 136 -9.35 -7.06 3.85
C TRP A 136 -9.87 -5.63 3.67
N PRO A 137 -9.80 -4.80 4.73
CA PRO A 137 -10.47 -3.50 4.76
C PRO A 137 -9.85 -2.46 3.80
N TRP A 138 -8.71 -2.77 3.17
CA TRP A 138 -8.08 -1.98 2.12
C TRP A 138 -8.53 -2.35 0.71
N GLN A 139 -9.23 -3.47 0.52
CA GLN A 139 -9.74 -3.86 -0.79
C GLN A 139 -10.75 -2.82 -1.29
N ALA A 140 -10.55 -2.38 -2.52
CA ALA A 140 -11.50 -1.60 -3.27
C ALA A 140 -11.84 -2.29 -4.60
N SER A 141 -13.01 -1.98 -5.13
CA SER A 141 -13.42 -2.28 -6.49
C SER A 141 -13.49 -0.97 -7.27
N LEU A 142 -12.74 -0.87 -8.37
CA LEU A 142 -12.87 0.20 -9.36
C LEU A 142 -13.92 -0.18 -10.40
N GLN A 143 -14.90 0.70 -10.57
CA GLN A 143 -16.03 0.46 -11.46
C GLN A 143 -16.18 1.61 -12.45
N LEU A 144 -16.53 1.25 -13.69
CA LEU A 144 -17.04 2.18 -14.67
C LEU A 144 -18.54 2.38 -14.47
N ILE A 145 -18.99 3.64 -14.41
CA ILE A 145 -20.40 3.98 -14.26
C ILE A 145 -21.18 3.37 -15.44
N GLY A 146 -22.15 2.51 -15.13
CA GLY A 146 -22.97 1.80 -16.13
C GLY A 146 -22.41 0.45 -16.60
N ALA A 147 -21.12 0.18 -16.40
CA ALA A 147 -20.49 -1.10 -16.77
C ALA A 147 -20.09 -1.96 -15.56
N GLY A 148 -20.09 -1.40 -14.35
CA GLY A 148 -19.76 -2.13 -13.12
C GLY A 148 -18.27 -2.36 -12.94
N HIS A 149 -17.93 -3.37 -12.14
CA HIS A 149 -16.56 -3.71 -11.76
C HIS A 149 -15.64 -3.96 -12.97
N GLN A 150 -14.48 -3.33 -12.96
CA GLN A 150 -13.44 -3.50 -14.00
C GLN A 150 -12.14 -4.05 -13.42
N CYS A 151 -11.73 -3.54 -12.25
CA CYS A 151 -10.48 -3.89 -11.59
C CYS A 151 -10.60 -3.82 -10.07
N GLY A 152 -9.68 -4.49 -9.39
CA GLY A 152 -9.36 -4.24 -7.99
C GLY A 152 -8.60 -2.93 -7.81
N ALA A 153 -8.54 -2.47 -6.56
CA ALA A 153 -7.65 -1.41 -6.11
C ALA A 153 -7.39 -1.58 -4.61
N THR A 154 -6.37 -0.90 -4.10
CA THR A 154 -5.95 -0.98 -2.71
C THR A 154 -5.87 0.40 -2.07
N LEU A 155 -6.55 0.58 -0.94
CA LEU A 155 -6.52 1.82 -0.18
C LEU A 155 -5.18 2.01 0.54
N ILE A 156 -4.43 3.06 0.17
CA ILE A 156 -3.11 3.38 0.75
C ILE A 156 -3.13 4.66 1.61
N SER A 157 -4.19 5.47 1.49
CA SER A 157 -4.49 6.61 2.36
C SER A 157 -6.01 6.80 2.49
N ASN A 158 -6.50 7.88 3.12
CA ASN A 158 -7.93 8.17 3.15
C ASN A 158 -8.48 8.75 1.83
N THR A 159 -7.64 9.02 0.83
CA THR A 159 -8.02 9.61 -0.46
C THR A 159 -7.31 8.99 -1.66
N TRP A 160 -6.39 8.04 -1.46
CA TRP A 160 -5.59 7.46 -2.52
C TRP A 160 -5.74 5.95 -2.58
N LEU A 161 -5.97 5.47 -3.79
CA LEU A 161 -5.96 4.07 -4.17
C LEU A 161 -4.73 3.78 -5.03
N LEU A 162 -4.12 2.62 -4.80
CA LEU A 162 -3.12 1.98 -5.65
C LEU A 162 -3.81 0.93 -6.51
N THR A 163 -3.49 0.85 -7.79
CA THR A 163 -4.05 -0.11 -8.74
C THR A 163 -3.10 -0.29 -9.94
N ALA A 164 -3.49 -1.10 -10.93
CA ALA A 164 -2.71 -1.32 -12.13
C ALA A 164 -2.96 -0.23 -13.18
N ALA A 165 -1.95 0.12 -13.97
CA ALA A 165 -2.06 1.10 -15.05
C ALA A 165 -3.01 0.63 -16.16
N HIS A 166 -2.96 -0.66 -16.51
CA HIS A 166 -3.77 -1.23 -17.58
C HIS A 166 -5.28 -1.13 -17.32
N CYS A 167 -5.71 -1.00 -16.06
CA CYS A 167 -7.12 -0.78 -15.69
C CYS A 167 -7.72 0.47 -16.34
N PHE A 168 -6.90 1.47 -16.64
CA PHE A 168 -7.33 2.73 -17.24
C PHE A 168 -7.08 2.82 -18.75
N TRP A 169 -6.68 1.74 -19.43
CA TRP A 169 -6.52 1.78 -20.90
C TRP A 169 -7.81 2.26 -21.54
N LYS A 170 -8.93 1.59 -21.22
CA LYS A 170 -10.19 1.76 -21.97
C LYS A 170 -10.82 3.12 -21.72
N ASN A 171 -10.59 3.67 -20.53
CA ASN A 171 -11.16 4.95 -20.14
C ASN A 171 -10.29 5.62 -19.07
N ARG A 172 -9.73 6.78 -19.42
CA ARG A 172 -8.89 7.60 -18.53
C ARG A 172 -9.64 8.77 -17.90
N ASP A 173 -10.91 8.99 -18.23
CA ASP A 173 -11.72 10.08 -17.68
C ASP A 173 -12.16 9.73 -16.25
N PRO A 174 -11.60 10.37 -15.20
CA PRO A 174 -11.91 10.04 -13.81
C PRO A 174 -13.40 10.21 -13.48
N SER A 175 -14.14 11.08 -14.19
CA SER A 175 -15.57 11.30 -13.95
C SER A 175 -16.43 10.07 -14.26
N LYS A 176 -15.90 9.10 -15.01
CA LYS A 176 -16.54 7.83 -15.35
C LYS A 176 -16.28 6.73 -14.33
N TRP A 177 -15.43 6.97 -13.33
CA TRP A 177 -14.97 5.98 -12.39
C TRP A 177 -15.51 6.22 -10.98
N ILE A 178 -15.90 5.13 -10.32
CA ILE A 178 -16.20 5.09 -8.89
C ILE A 178 -15.37 4.00 -8.22
N ALA A 179 -15.08 4.21 -6.95
CA ALA A 179 -14.49 3.22 -6.07
C ALA A 179 -15.50 2.79 -5.02
N THR A 180 -15.58 1.48 -4.78
CA THR A 180 -16.42 0.90 -3.73
C THR A 180 -15.60 0.06 -2.76
N PHE A 181 -15.98 0.08 -1.49
CA PHE A 181 -15.32 -0.64 -0.40
C PHE A 181 -16.30 -1.56 0.34
N GLY A 182 -15.75 -2.56 1.01
CA GLY A 182 -16.49 -3.63 1.68
C GLY A 182 -16.30 -4.97 0.97
N THR A 183 -16.99 -6.00 1.46
CA THR A 183 -16.92 -7.37 0.91
C THR A 183 -17.90 -7.62 -0.23
N THR A 184 -18.74 -6.64 -0.58
CA THR A 184 -19.68 -6.72 -1.69
C THR A 184 -19.58 -5.52 -2.62
N ILE A 185 -19.67 -5.76 -3.93
CA ILE A 185 -19.74 -4.69 -4.94
C ILE A 185 -21.11 -3.99 -4.90
N THR A 186 -22.18 -4.78 -4.82
CA THR A 186 -23.56 -4.30 -4.81
C THR A 186 -24.38 -5.05 -3.75
N PRO A 187 -24.94 -4.36 -2.72
CA PRO A 187 -24.62 -2.98 -2.35
C PRO A 187 -23.20 -2.87 -1.73
N PRO A 188 -22.48 -1.77 -1.97
CA PRO A 188 -21.19 -1.53 -1.30
C PRO A 188 -21.38 -0.91 0.09
N ALA A 189 -20.43 -1.12 0.99
CA ALA A 189 -20.43 -0.47 2.30
C ALA A 189 -20.11 1.03 2.19
N VAL A 190 -19.15 1.37 1.33
CA VAL A 190 -18.77 2.77 1.03
C VAL A 190 -18.59 2.93 -0.47
N LYS A 191 -19.07 4.04 -1.01
CA LYS A 191 -18.88 4.46 -2.41
C LYS A 191 -18.24 5.84 -2.47
N ARG A 192 -17.29 6.03 -3.38
CA ARG A 192 -16.61 7.31 -3.65
C ARG A 192 -16.41 7.52 -5.14
N ASN A 193 -16.42 8.77 -5.58
CA ASN A 193 -16.07 9.12 -6.95
C ASN A 193 -14.56 9.28 -7.08
N VAL A 194 -14.02 8.99 -8.26
CA VAL A 194 -12.63 9.26 -8.60
C VAL A 194 -12.51 10.68 -9.16
N GLY A 195 -11.55 11.45 -8.67
CA GLY A 195 -11.30 12.83 -9.09
C GLY A 195 -10.04 12.97 -9.95
N ARG A 196 -9.06 12.07 -9.77
CA ARG A 196 -7.80 12.10 -10.51
C ARG A 196 -7.27 10.69 -10.72
N ILE A 197 -6.69 10.44 -11.89
CA ILE A 197 -5.96 9.22 -12.22
C ILE A 197 -4.53 9.63 -12.60
N ILE A 198 -3.54 8.93 -12.07
CA ILE A 198 -2.12 9.11 -12.38
C ILE A 198 -1.59 7.75 -12.79
N ILE A 199 -1.20 7.60 -14.05
CA ILE A 199 -0.56 6.40 -14.58
C ILE A 199 0.95 6.65 -14.53
N HIS A 200 1.73 5.62 -14.20
CA HIS A 200 3.19 5.70 -14.26
C HIS A 200 3.65 6.16 -15.65
N GLU A 201 4.53 7.16 -15.68
CA GLU A 201 5.05 7.81 -16.89
C GLU A 201 5.69 6.81 -17.87
N ASP A 202 6.42 5.83 -17.32
CA ASP A 202 7.08 4.76 -18.08
C ASP A 202 6.25 3.48 -18.20
N TYR A 203 4.93 3.52 -18.03
CA TYR A 203 4.08 2.35 -18.26
C TYR A 203 4.16 1.89 -19.71
N HIS A 204 4.68 0.68 -19.93
CA HIS A 204 4.86 0.11 -21.25
C HIS A 204 3.84 -1.00 -21.51
N ARG A 205 2.86 -0.71 -22.38
CA ARG A 205 1.68 -1.57 -22.60
C ARG A 205 2.00 -2.97 -23.13
N GLU A 206 3.04 -3.11 -23.97
CA GLU A 206 3.34 -4.40 -24.61
C GLU A 206 4.05 -5.36 -23.64
N SER A 207 4.93 -4.83 -22.79
CA SER A 207 5.66 -5.62 -21.78
C SER A 207 4.95 -5.66 -20.42
N ASN A 208 3.95 -4.80 -20.19
CA ASN A 208 3.36 -4.52 -18.87
C ASN A 208 4.37 -4.01 -17.83
N GLU A 209 5.48 -3.43 -18.28
CA GLU A 209 6.43 -2.79 -17.36
C GLU A 209 5.81 -1.54 -16.73
N ASN A 210 6.10 -1.33 -15.45
CA ASN A 210 5.57 -0.24 -14.65
C ASN A 210 4.02 -0.19 -14.66
N ASP A 211 3.36 -1.35 -14.57
CA ASP A 211 1.91 -1.47 -14.52
C ASP A 211 1.32 -1.04 -13.17
N ILE A 212 1.48 0.25 -12.86
CA ILE A 212 1.09 0.87 -11.60
C ILE A 212 0.41 2.21 -11.87
N ALA A 213 -0.66 2.48 -11.13
CA ALA A 213 -1.38 3.74 -11.18
C ALA A 213 -1.95 4.12 -9.81
N LEU A 214 -2.20 5.41 -9.64
CA LEU A 214 -2.89 5.98 -8.50
C LEU A 214 -4.23 6.55 -8.93
N ALA A 215 -5.28 6.26 -8.16
CA ALA A 215 -6.58 6.92 -8.29
C ALA A 215 -6.89 7.71 -7.01
N GLN A 216 -7.10 9.02 -7.16
CA GLN A 216 -7.49 9.91 -6.07
C GLN A 216 -9.00 9.99 -5.97
N LEU A 217 -9.54 9.79 -4.77
CA LEU A 217 -10.94 9.96 -4.45
C LEU A 217 -11.27 11.46 -4.32
N THR A 218 -12.46 11.87 -4.77
CA THR A 218 -12.91 13.27 -4.63
C THR A 218 -13.20 13.64 -3.17
N THR A 219 -13.64 12.66 -2.37
CA THR A 219 -13.92 12.82 -0.95
C THR A 219 -13.25 11.72 -0.14
N ARG A 220 -12.75 12.09 1.04
CA ARG A 220 -12.08 11.14 1.93
C ARG A 220 -13.00 9.99 2.36
N VAL A 221 -12.41 8.82 2.55
CA VAL A 221 -13.04 7.72 3.29
C VAL A 221 -12.71 7.87 4.77
N GLU A 222 -13.69 7.56 5.61
CA GLU A 222 -13.48 7.49 7.05
C GLU A 222 -13.05 6.08 7.41
N PHE A 223 -11.99 5.96 8.20
CA PHE A 223 -11.45 4.67 8.60
C PHE A 223 -12.37 4.01 9.65
N SER A 224 -12.72 2.74 9.42
CA SER A 224 -13.64 1.94 10.23
C SER A 224 -13.14 0.49 10.34
N ASN A 225 -13.93 -0.42 10.90
CA ASN A 225 -13.63 -1.86 10.89
C ASN A 225 -13.63 -2.48 9.48
N VAL A 226 -14.27 -1.83 8.50
CA VAL A 226 -14.44 -2.37 7.13
C VAL A 226 -13.72 -1.56 6.06
N VAL A 227 -13.22 -0.37 6.42
CA VAL A 227 -12.38 0.47 5.55
C VAL A 227 -11.14 0.91 6.31
N GLN A 228 -9.96 0.45 5.90
CA GLN A 228 -8.66 0.82 6.46
C GLN A 228 -7.62 0.80 5.34
N ARG A 229 -6.56 1.59 5.50
CA ARG A 229 -5.44 1.53 4.56
C ARG A 229 -4.49 0.37 4.84
N VAL A 230 -3.89 -0.19 3.80
CA VAL A 230 -2.75 -1.12 3.92
C VAL A 230 -1.46 -0.34 4.24
N CYS A 231 -0.44 -1.00 4.78
CA CYS A 231 0.88 -0.40 4.86
C CYS A 231 1.62 -0.53 3.53
N LEU A 232 2.39 0.49 3.16
CA LEU A 232 3.37 0.39 2.08
C LEU A 232 4.66 -0.26 2.61
N PRO A 233 5.33 -1.09 1.80
CA PRO A 233 6.55 -1.76 2.20
C PRO A 233 7.71 -0.75 2.24
N ASP A 234 8.79 -1.15 2.90
CA ASP A 234 10.06 -0.45 2.71
C ASP A 234 10.66 -0.81 1.34
N SER A 235 11.37 0.11 0.68
CA SER A 235 11.98 -0.15 -0.63
C SER A 235 13.08 -1.22 -0.58
N SER A 236 13.66 -1.49 0.60
CA SER A 236 14.61 -2.60 0.79
C SER A 236 13.95 -3.92 1.19
N MET A 237 12.62 -3.95 1.38
CA MET A 237 11.89 -5.17 1.70
C MET A 237 11.99 -6.16 0.53
N LYS A 238 12.62 -7.31 0.79
CA LYS A 238 12.67 -8.43 -0.14
C LYS A 238 11.93 -9.60 0.47
N LEU A 239 10.98 -10.17 -0.27
CA LEU A 239 10.31 -11.39 0.13
C LEU A 239 11.08 -12.59 -0.44
N PRO A 240 11.60 -13.50 0.40
CA PRO A 240 12.16 -14.76 -0.08
C PRO A 240 11.13 -15.56 -0.88
N PRO A 241 11.54 -16.45 -1.80
CA PRO A 241 10.64 -17.45 -2.38
C PRO A 241 9.95 -18.29 -1.29
N LYS A 242 8.77 -18.83 -1.60
CA LYS A 242 7.90 -19.59 -0.68
C LYS A 242 7.39 -18.78 0.51
N THR A 243 7.42 -17.44 0.39
CA THR A 243 6.78 -16.57 1.39
C THR A 243 5.28 -16.58 1.15
N SER A 244 4.54 -16.91 2.20
CA SER A 244 3.09 -16.89 2.21
C SER A 244 2.55 -15.46 2.06
N VAL A 245 1.73 -15.25 1.04
CA VAL A 245 1.04 -13.99 0.75
C VAL A 245 -0.43 -14.26 0.40
N PHE A 246 -1.25 -13.22 0.41
CA PHE A 246 -2.66 -13.31 0.07
C PHE A 246 -3.00 -12.41 -1.11
N VAL A 247 -3.76 -12.94 -2.05
CA VAL A 247 -4.43 -12.17 -3.10
C VAL A 247 -5.93 -12.13 -2.80
N THR A 248 -6.54 -10.97 -3.02
CA THR A 248 -7.98 -10.78 -2.83
C THR A 248 -8.58 -10.02 -4.00
N GLY A 249 -9.82 -10.35 -4.33
CA GLY A 249 -10.49 -9.67 -5.44
C GLY A 249 -11.89 -10.18 -5.73
N PHE A 250 -12.48 -9.54 -6.74
CA PHE A 250 -13.83 -9.79 -7.22
C PHE A 250 -13.80 -10.41 -8.63
N GLY A 251 -12.63 -10.85 -9.09
CA GLY A 251 -12.43 -11.46 -10.38
C GLY A 251 -13.14 -12.81 -10.52
N SER A 252 -13.06 -13.38 -11.71
CA SER A 252 -13.76 -14.61 -12.01
C SER A 252 -13.18 -15.82 -11.28
N ILE A 253 -14.06 -16.78 -10.96
CA ILE A 253 -13.67 -18.06 -10.37
C ILE A 253 -13.25 -19.10 -11.40
N VAL A 254 -13.53 -18.85 -12.68
CA VAL A 254 -13.16 -19.69 -13.83
C VAL A 254 -12.59 -18.79 -14.94
N ASP A 255 -11.76 -19.35 -15.80
CA ASP A 255 -11.17 -18.59 -16.91
C ASP A 255 -12.25 -17.99 -17.80
N ASP A 256 -12.11 -16.70 -18.10
CA ASP A 256 -13.07 -15.88 -18.85
C ASP A 256 -14.52 -15.85 -18.33
N GLY A 257 -14.76 -16.30 -17.09
CA GLY A 257 -16.08 -16.23 -16.47
C GLY A 257 -16.46 -14.82 -15.97
N PRO A 258 -17.66 -14.68 -15.39
CA PRO A 258 -18.10 -13.42 -14.80
C PRO A 258 -17.39 -13.11 -13.48
N THR A 259 -17.28 -11.82 -13.17
CA THR A 259 -16.81 -11.30 -11.88
C THR A 259 -17.79 -11.67 -10.75
N GLN A 260 -17.31 -11.75 -9.53
CA GLN A 260 -18.08 -12.13 -8.36
C GLN A 260 -18.55 -10.91 -7.57
N ASN A 261 -19.79 -10.94 -7.05
CA ASN A 261 -20.26 -9.85 -6.19
C ASN A 261 -19.61 -9.86 -4.81
N LYS A 262 -19.24 -11.05 -4.29
CA LYS A 262 -18.60 -11.20 -2.98
C LYS A 262 -17.09 -11.32 -3.12
N LEU A 263 -16.38 -10.61 -2.25
CA LEU A 263 -14.92 -10.62 -2.17
C LEU A 263 -14.43 -12.03 -1.88
N ARG A 264 -13.40 -12.45 -2.61
CA ARG A 264 -12.73 -13.72 -2.39
C ARG A 264 -11.28 -13.50 -1.96
N GLN A 265 -10.74 -14.51 -1.28
CA GLN A 265 -9.35 -14.53 -0.85
C GLN A 265 -8.69 -15.86 -1.25
N ALA A 266 -7.41 -15.77 -1.54
CA ALA A 266 -6.58 -16.90 -1.88
C ALA A 266 -5.20 -16.73 -1.24
N ARG A 267 -4.70 -17.79 -0.62
CA ARG A 267 -3.34 -17.86 -0.11
C ARG A 267 -2.44 -18.44 -1.19
N VAL A 268 -1.35 -17.75 -1.51
CA VAL A 268 -0.35 -18.18 -2.49
C VAL A 268 1.06 -17.96 -1.92
N GLU A 269 2.08 -18.40 -2.65
CA GLU A 269 3.47 -18.28 -2.26
C GLU A 269 4.27 -17.50 -3.30
N THR A 270 5.20 -16.66 -2.85
CA THR A 270 6.14 -15.99 -3.76
C THR A 270 7.02 -16.99 -4.49
N ILE A 271 7.31 -16.73 -5.76
CA ILE A 271 8.18 -17.55 -6.61
C ILE A 271 9.38 -16.69 -7.01
N GLY A 272 10.58 -17.28 -6.97
CA GLY A 272 11.80 -16.60 -7.38
C GLY A 272 11.78 -16.22 -8.85
N THR A 273 12.30 -15.04 -9.19
CA THR A 273 12.38 -14.55 -10.58
C THR A 273 13.17 -15.50 -11.49
N ASP A 274 14.19 -16.16 -10.95
CA ASP A 274 14.98 -17.20 -11.63
C ASP A 274 14.13 -18.40 -12.06
N VAL A 275 13.21 -18.83 -11.20
CA VAL A 275 12.26 -19.90 -11.51
C VAL A 275 11.22 -19.41 -12.53
N CYS A 276 10.69 -18.20 -12.32
CA CYS A 276 9.70 -17.62 -13.20
C CYS A 276 10.20 -17.37 -14.63
N ASN A 277 11.46 -16.97 -14.78
CA ASN A 277 12.08 -16.73 -16.09
C ASN A 277 12.68 -17.98 -16.74
N ARG A 278 12.41 -19.18 -16.21
CA ARG A 278 12.71 -20.39 -16.95
C ARG A 278 11.96 -20.41 -18.29
N LYS A 279 12.57 -21.06 -19.27
CA LYS A 279 12.03 -21.20 -20.64
C LYS A 279 10.65 -21.86 -20.69
N ASP A 280 10.33 -22.73 -19.74
CA ASP A 280 9.05 -23.43 -19.66
C ASP A 280 7.99 -22.70 -18.81
N VAL A 281 8.28 -21.49 -18.33
CA VAL A 281 7.37 -20.68 -17.50
C VAL A 281 7.06 -19.35 -18.19
N TYR A 282 7.84 -18.29 -17.95
CA TYR A 282 7.67 -16.99 -18.61
C TYR A 282 8.78 -16.66 -19.61
N ASP A 283 9.76 -17.54 -19.81
CA ASP A 283 10.80 -17.40 -20.86
C ASP A 283 11.50 -16.02 -20.89
N GLY A 284 11.86 -15.50 -19.71
CA GLY A 284 12.56 -14.22 -19.59
C GLY A 284 11.66 -12.97 -19.59
N LEU A 285 10.34 -13.10 -19.65
CA LEU A 285 9.40 -11.96 -19.70
C LEU A 285 9.26 -11.21 -18.36
N ILE A 286 9.66 -11.79 -17.23
CA ILE A 286 9.54 -11.13 -15.91
C ILE A 286 10.74 -10.19 -15.71
N THR A 287 10.47 -8.89 -15.73
CA THR A 287 11.50 -7.84 -15.64
C THR A 287 11.62 -7.27 -14.21
N PRO A 288 12.68 -6.47 -13.92
CA PRO A 288 12.76 -5.74 -12.65
C PRO A 288 11.52 -4.85 -12.43
N GLY A 289 10.92 -4.95 -11.25
CA GLY A 289 9.65 -4.28 -10.93
C GLY A 289 8.45 -5.23 -10.96
N MET A 290 8.60 -6.44 -11.52
CA MET A 290 7.63 -7.52 -11.45
C MET A 290 8.01 -8.56 -10.39
N LEU A 291 7.02 -9.33 -9.93
CA LEU A 291 7.21 -10.48 -9.05
C LEU A 291 6.26 -11.60 -9.46
N CYS A 292 6.56 -12.82 -9.01
CA CYS A 292 5.68 -13.96 -9.17
C CYS A 292 5.15 -14.46 -7.84
N ALA A 293 3.89 -14.87 -7.82
CA ALA A 293 3.30 -15.60 -6.71
C ALA A 293 2.25 -16.59 -7.21
N GLY A 294 2.19 -17.78 -6.61
CA GLY A 294 1.32 -18.85 -7.05
C GLY A 294 1.86 -20.22 -6.66
N PHE A 295 1.41 -21.25 -7.38
CA PHE A 295 1.91 -22.61 -7.27
C PHE A 295 2.22 -23.16 -8.67
N MET A 296 3.40 -23.76 -8.84
CA MET A 296 3.82 -24.29 -10.14
C MET A 296 2.89 -25.39 -10.68
N GLU A 297 2.16 -26.07 -9.80
CA GLU A 297 1.19 -27.10 -10.16
C GLU A 297 -0.13 -26.55 -10.72
N GLY A 298 -0.32 -25.23 -10.78
CA GLY A 298 -1.53 -24.61 -11.34
C GLY A 298 -2.80 -24.97 -10.55
N LYS A 299 -3.07 -24.24 -9.46
CA LYS A 299 -4.24 -24.52 -8.58
C LYS A 299 -4.97 -23.27 -8.12
N VAL A 300 -4.21 -22.23 -7.81
CA VAL A 300 -4.70 -21.01 -7.16
C VAL A 300 -4.00 -19.86 -7.82
N ASP A 301 -4.76 -19.01 -8.49
CA ASP A 301 -4.25 -17.84 -9.21
C ASP A 301 -5.24 -16.68 -9.12
N ALA A 302 -4.78 -15.47 -9.42
CA ALA A 302 -5.64 -14.35 -9.76
C ALA A 302 -6.27 -14.59 -11.14
N CYS A 303 -7.42 -14.00 -11.41
CA CYS A 303 -8.07 -14.12 -12.72
C CYS A 303 -8.63 -12.77 -13.17
N LYS A 304 -9.34 -12.78 -14.30
CA LYS A 304 -9.96 -11.60 -14.91
C LYS A 304 -10.84 -10.85 -13.91
N GLY A 305 -10.50 -9.58 -13.67
CA GLY A 305 -11.15 -8.70 -12.70
C GLY A 305 -10.41 -8.55 -11.37
N ASP A 306 -9.44 -9.43 -11.06
CA ASP A 306 -8.59 -9.25 -9.88
C ASP A 306 -7.48 -8.21 -10.10
N SER A 307 -7.13 -7.93 -11.37
CA SER A 307 -6.14 -6.92 -11.76
C SER A 307 -6.24 -5.62 -10.97
N GLY A 308 -5.11 -5.12 -10.48
CA GLY A 308 -5.07 -3.90 -9.68
C GLY A 308 -5.40 -4.11 -8.20
N GLY A 309 -5.86 -5.30 -7.83
CA GLY A 309 -6.11 -5.71 -6.45
C GLY A 309 -4.81 -5.89 -5.65
N PRO A 310 -4.90 -6.13 -4.34
CA PRO A 310 -3.73 -6.28 -3.50
C PRO A 310 -3.15 -7.71 -3.57
N LEU A 311 -1.83 -7.80 -3.69
CA LEU A 311 -1.05 -8.91 -3.13
C LEU A 311 -0.42 -8.45 -1.81
N VAL A 312 -0.80 -9.08 -0.69
CA VAL A 312 -0.41 -8.62 0.66
C VAL A 312 0.35 -9.66 1.46
N TYR A 313 1.31 -9.15 2.23
CA TYR A 313 2.18 -9.91 3.13
C TYR A 313 1.91 -9.53 4.58
N ASP A 314 1.75 -10.54 5.43
CA ASP A 314 1.65 -10.36 6.88
C ASP A 314 3.04 -10.38 7.53
N ASN A 315 3.38 -9.28 8.21
CA ASN A 315 4.57 -9.17 9.04
C ASN A 315 4.19 -8.89 10.49
N ARG A 316 3.87 -9.96 11.23
CA ARG A 316 3.50 -9.92 12.66
C ARG A 316 2.24 -9.08 12.90
N ASP A 317 1.14 -9.46 12.26
CA ASP A 317 -0.19 -8.83 12.34
C ASP A 317 -0.27 -7.42 11.74
N ILE A 318 0.72 -7.06 10.91
CA ILE A 318 0.72 -5.83 10.11
C ILE A 318 0.86 -6.22 8.65
N TRP A 319 -0.15 -5.83 7.87
CA TRP A 319 -0.26 -6.19 6.47
C TRP A 319 0.34 -5.12 5.57
N TYR A 320 1.19 -5.56 4.65
CA TYR A 320 1.88 -4.74 3.65
C TYR A 320 1.45 -5.13 2.25
N ILE A 321 1.18 -4.16 1.37
CA ILE A 321 1.01 -4.44 -0.05
C ILE A 321 2.39 -4.66 -0.68
N VAL A 322 2.58 -5.80 -1.32
CA VAL A 322 3.87 -6.22 -1.90
C VAL A 322 3.77 -6.46 -3.40
N GLY A 323 2.55 -6.53 -3.96
CA GLY A 323 2.27 -6.58 -5.39
C GLY A 323 0.87 -6.04 -5.70
N ILE A 324 0.61 -5.85 -6.99
CA ILE A 324 -0.63 -5.33 -7.61
C ILE A 324 -1.15 -6.37 -8.61
#